data_AF-A0A8H5X589-F1
#
_entry.id   AF-A0A8H5X589-F1
#
_cell.length_a   1.000
_cell.length_b   1.000
_cell.length_c   1.000
_cell.angle_alpha   90.00
_cell.angle_beta   90.00
_cell.angle_gamma   90.00
#
_symmetry.space_group_name_H-M   'P 1'
#
loop_
_entity.id
_entity.type
_entity.pdbx_description
1 polymer ?
#
loop_
_entity_poly.entity_id
_entity_poly.type
_entity_poly.pdbx_seq_one_letter_code
_entity_poly.pdbx_strand_id
1 'polypeptide(L)'
;MKIILSSWLVAACLFPTALAFPQMSAEQLKTYQEHAKRSPAACPYSQEETRDPGECPFEKKKRAAKFDAKEQRISVSGEHEFLPPNLKAGDQRGPCPGLNALANHGYLPRNGVADMQTIIKATNEVYGMSLDLGGFLAVYGTVFTGNPLSLNPGYSIGGPSRFSQNILNGGGLLGTPSGLSGSHNKYESDVSATRRDLYVAGNNFHVILERFVEYWSAIRENTPAPEQYSALAPFHYKQFQESEKTNSHFFYSPFAGVLVSPAGYSFPPRMMANHSDKYPEGYLSREVFTSFFGVKGNKPGNFKVNQGWERIPENWYRRPVGDEFSIPDFLVDVLEHALKYPRLLNIGGNTGKVNSFSGVDIGDLTGGVFNTAMLLKGDNLECFVMQIIMAAAPDVLGSQFTDVTKALTPLADKFRQLLAGKTCPKLQKVNMKLFEKFPGYNESYGSYPGVSKGPLRGVIEGIGGILGRLLTTGNKE
;
A
#
# COMPACT_ATOMS: atom_id res chain seq x y z
N MET A 1 73.03 -26.80 17.86
CA MET A 1 71.92 -27.30 18.72
C MET A 1 70.77 -27.68 17.80
N LYS A 2 70.63 -28.99 17.51
CA LYS A 2 69.48 -29.58 16.82
C LYS A 2 68.45 -29.92 17.87
N ILE A 3 67.19 -29.52 17.71
CA ILE A 3 66.03 -30.35 18.09
C ILE A 3 64.94 -30.16 17.02
N ILE A 4 64.56 -31.30 16.45
CA ILE A 4 63.47 -31.57 15.50
C ILE A 4 62.22 -31.93 16.32
N LEU A 5 61.07 -32.04 15.65
CA LEU A 5 59.81 -32.70 16.02
C LEU A 5 58.75 -31.75 16.59
N SER A 6 57.47 -31.88 16.27
CA SER A 6 56.75 -32.66 15.25
C SER A 6 55.27 -32.29 15.40
N SER A 7 54.60 -32.14 14.27
CA SER A 7 53.29 -32.67 13.92
C SER A 7 52.37 -33.22 15.05
N TRP A 8 51.14 -32.69 15.08
CA TRP A 8 49.87 -33.25 15.61
C TRP A 8 49.51 -33.09 17.10
N LEU A 9 48.22 -32.72 17.28
CA LEU A 9 47.39 -32.57 18.50
C LEU A 9 47.51 -31.18 19.13
N VAL A 10 46.55 -30.26 18.97
CA VAL A 10 45.13 -30.43 19.30
C VAL A 10 44.23 -29.77 18.25
N ALA A 11 43.33 -30.59 17.73
CA ALA A 11 42.19 -30.23 16.90
C ALA A 11 41.20 -29.35 17.68
N ALA A 12 40.96 -28.15 17.19
CA ALA A 12 39.68 -27.43 17.28
C ALA A 12 39.82 -26.07 16.58
N CYS A 13 39.88 -26.06 15.24
CA CYS A 13 39.48 -24.93 14.37
C CYS A 13 39.74 -25.27 12.90
N LEU A 14 39.16 -26.36 12.41
CA LEU A 14 38.91 -26.54 10.98
C LEU A 14 37.53 -27.17 10.84
N PHE A 15 36.55 -26.39 10.40
CA PHE A 15 35.77 -26.78 9.24
C PHE A 15 35.29 -25.53 8.47
N PRO A 16 35.67 -25.40 7.19
CA PRO A 16 35.06 -24.47 6.25
C PRO A 16 33.76 -25.07 5.72
N THR A 17 32.72 -24.26 5.57
CA THR A 17 31.64 -24.54 4.61
C THR A 17 31.25 -23.25 3.91
N ALA A 18 31.99 -22.98 2.82
CA ALA A 18 31.34 -22.44 1.64
C ALA A 18 30.31 -23.49 1.13
N LEU A 19 29.24 -22.99 0.52
CA LEU A 19 28.24 -23.70 -0.29
C LEU A 19 27.00 -24.27 0.43
N ALA A 20 25.97 -23.43 0.50
CA ALA A 20 24.58 -23.84 0.21
C ALA A 20 23.79 -22.69 -0.46
N PHE A 21 24.43 -21.98 -1.39
CA PHE A 21 23.74 -21.38 -2.53
C PHE A 21 23.96 -22.33 -3.70
N PRO A 22 22.95 -22.63 -4.54
CA PRO A 22 23.25 -23.30 -5.80
C PRO A 22 24.27 -22.43 -6.54
N GLN A 23 25.48 -22.96 -6.74
CA GLN A 23 26.51 -22.28 -7.53
C GLN A 23 25.91 -22.04 -8.89
N MET A 24 25.66 -20.77 -9.21
CA MET A 24 25.36 -20.36 -10.56
C MET A 24 26.51 -20.86 -11.44
N SER A 25 26.18 -21.62 -12.49
CA SER A 25 27.14 -22.01 -13.51
C SER A 25 27.85 -20.78 -14.08
N ALA A 26 29.04 -20.95 -14.64
CA ALA A 26 29.74 -19.87 -15.33
C ALA A 26 28.85 -19.23 -16.42
N GLU A 27 28.07 -20.03 -17.14
CA GLU A 27 27.01 -19.57 -18.05
C GLU A 27 25.92 -18.74 -17.36
N GLN A 28 25.41 -19.13 -16.18
CA GLN A 28 24.41 -18.34 -15.44
C GLN A 28 24.99 -17.05 -14.87
N LEU A 29 26.24 -17.06 -14.40
CA LEU A 29 26.94 -15.86 -13.96
C LEU A 29 27.20 -14.91 -15.12
N LYS A 30 27.58 -15.46 -16.29
CA LYS A 30 27.79 -14.69 -17.52
C LYS A 30 26.46 -14.14 -18.06
N THR A 31 25.38 -14.91 -18.03
CA THR A 31 24.03 -14.47 -18.40
C THR A 31 23.53 -13.38 -17.45
N TYR A 32 23.75 -13.53 -16.13
CA TYR A 32 23.44 -12.52 -15.13
C TYR A 32 24.28 -11.24 -15.32
N GLN A 33 25.57 -11.38 -15.61
CA GLN A 33 26.46 -10.26 -15.90
C GLN A 33 26.12 -9.59 -17.24
N GLU A 34 25.69 -10.34 -18.25
CA GLU A 34 25.21 -9.81 -19.53
C GLU A 34 23.84 -9.14 -19.37
N HIS A 35 22.94 -9.65 -18.52
CA HIS A 35 21.69 -8.97 -18.12
C HIS A 35 21.96 -7.70 -17.32
N ALA A 36 22.88 -7.74 -16.35
CA ALA A 36 23.28 -6.59 -15.56
C ALA A 36 24.03 -5.52 -16.38
N LYS A 37 24.69 -5.93 -17.48
CA LYS A 37 25.30 -5.02 -18.47
C LYS A 37 24.30 -4.54 -19.54
N ARG A 38 23.20 -5.26 -19.78
CA ARG A 38 22.11 -4.88 -20.69
C ARG A 38 21.05 -4.01 -20.03
N SER A 39 20.91 -4.06 -18.71
CA SER A 39 20.32 -2.95 -17.95
C SER A 39 21.27 -1.77 -18.09
N PRO A 40 20.89 -0.69 -18.79
CA PRO A 40 21.72 0.48 -18.81
C PRO A 40 21.87 0.96 -17.37
N ALA A 41 23.12 1.18 -16.96
CA ALA A 41 23.39 2.23 -15.99
C ALA A 41 22.60 3.49 -16.41
N ALA A 42 22.09 4.21 -15.41
CA ALA A 42 21.24 5.40 -15.51
C ALA A 42 19.75 5.13 -15.75
N CYS A 43 19.03 4.92 -14.64
CA CYS A 43 17.81 5.70 -14.49
C CYS A 43 18.25 7.19 -14.46
N PRO A 44 17.72 8.09 -15.28
CA PRO A 44 18.25 9.46 -15.48
C PRO A 44 18.06 10.42 -14.29
N TYR A 45 17.84 9.90 -13.09
CA TYR A 45 17.52 10.64 -11.87
C TYR A 45 18.66 10.72 -10.85
N SER A 46 19.84 10.15 -11.13
CA SER A 46 20.96 10.09 -10.17
C SER A 46 22.15 11.02 -10.48
N GLN A 47 21.98 12.09 -11.26
CA GLN A 47 23.04 13.08 -11.42
C GLN A 47 22.57 14.46 -10.97
N GLU A 48 23.19 14.94 -9.89
CA GLU A 48 23.21 16.32 -9.40
C GLU A 48 23.97 17.25 -10.37
N GLU A 49 23.75 17.13 -11.67
CA GLU A 49 24.25 18.11 -12.63
C GLU A 49 23.11 19.05 -13.02
N THR A 50 23.37 20.33 -12.79
CA THR A 50 22.60 21.52 -13.15
C THR A 50 21.81 21.33 -14.44
N ARG A 51 20.48 21.17 -14.33
CA ARG A 51 19.55 21.22 -15.47
C ARG A 51 18.71 22.49 -15.39
N ASP A 52 18.60 23.11 -16.56
CA ASP A 52 17.64 24.17 -16.91
C ASP A 52 16.22 23.71 -16.49
N PRO A 53 15.43 24.52 -15.76
CA PRO A 53 14.10 24.15 -15.23
C PRO A 53 12.99 23.90 -16.28
N GLY A 54 13.35 23.60 -17.53
CA GLY A 54 12.42 23.23 -18.59
C GLY A 54 11.77 21.86 -18.37
N GLU A 55 10.53 21.90 -17.89
CA GLU A 55 9.50 20.85 -17.92
C GLU A 55 9.87 19.51 -17.27
N CYS A 56 9.71 19.45 -15.94
CA CYS A 56 9.30 18.18 -15.34
C CYS A 56 7.88 17.87 -15.87
N PRO A 57 7.63 16.74 -16.55
CA PRO A 57 6.34 16.46 -17.19
C PRO A 57 5.17 16.33 -16.20
N PHE A 58 5.45 16.39 -14.90
CA PHE A 58 4.47 16.39 -13.82
C PHE A 58 4.65 17.60 -12.88
N GLU A 59 5.15 18.74 -13.37
CA GLU A 59 5.25 19.94 -12.55
C GLU A 59 3.86 20.32 -12.02
N LYS A 60 3.71 20.22 -10.69
CA LYS A 60 2.48 20.62 -10.00
C LYS A 60 2.26 22.09 -10.31
N LYS A 61 1.25 22.42 -11.13
CA LYS A 61 0.79 23.82 -11.25
C LYS A 61 0.50 24.29 -9.83
N LYS A 62 1.31 25.21 -9.31
CA LYS A 62 1.11 25.79 -7.98
C LYS A 62 -0.26 26.46 -7.94
N ARG A 63 -1.25 25.72 -7.45
CA ARG A 63 -2.55 26.28 -7.07
C ARG A 63 -2.28 27.05 -5.78
N ALA A 64 -2.58 28.33 -5.76
CA ALA A 64 -2.41 29.12 -4.54
C ALA A 64 -3.49 28.67 -3.54
N ALA A 65 -3.14 27.72 -2.68
CA ALA A 65 -4.00 27.28 -1.59
C ALA A 65 -4.39 28.52 -0.75
N LYS A 66 -5.68 28.79 -0.63
CA LYS A 66 -6.22 29.86 0.23
C LYS A 66 -6.99 29.22 1.37
N PHE A 67 -6.68 29.64 2.59
CA PHE A 67 -7.38 29.17 3.77
C PHE A 67 -8.70 29.93 3.95
N ASP A 68 -9.78 29.20 4.15
CA ASP A 68 -11.08 29.68 4.59
C ASP A 68 -11.57 28.77 5.72
N ALA A 69 -11.58 29.30 6.94
CA ALA A 69 -11.97 28.55 8.12
C ALA A 69 -13.43 28.07 8.07
N LYS A 70 -14.32 28.80 7.41
CA LYS A 70 -15.74 28.44 7.35
C LYS A 70 -15.97 27.29 6.38
N GLU A 71 -15.33 27.34 5.22
CA GLU A 71 -15.47 26.32 4.18
C GLU A 71 -14.67 25.04 4.48
N GLN A 72 -13.60 25.12 5.29
CA GLN A 72 -12.71 23.99 5.56
C GLN A 72 -12.92 23.32 6.90
N ARG A 73 -13.69 23.89 7.85
CA ARG A 73 -13.89 23.27 9.16
C ARG A 73 -14.73 22.00 9.03
N ILE A 74 -14.20 20.88 9.51
CA ILE A 74 -14.96 19.62 9.57
C ILE A 74 -15.63 19.47 10.93
N SER A 75 -16.92 19.10 10.92
CA SER A 75 -17.67 18.83 12.14
C SER A 75 -17.30 17.45 12.71
N VAL A 76 -17.11 17.40 14.02
CA VAL A 76 -16.90 16.15 14.78
C VAL A 76 -17.83 16.08 16.00
N SER A 77 -18.97 16.75 15.91
CA SER A 77 -20.02 16.83 16.94
C SER A 77 -21.38 16.43 16.38
N GLY A 78 -22.38 16.25 17.26
CA GLY A 78 -23.72 15.82 16.87
C GLY A 78 -23.68 14.45 16.20
N GLU A 79 -24.26 14.34 15.00
CA GLU A 79 -24.24 13.09 14.22
C GLU A 79 -22.81 12.62 13.89
N HIS A 80 -21.84 13.54 13.88
CA HIS A 80 -20.43 13.29 13.62
C HIS A 80 -19.57 13.14 14.88
N GLU A 81 -20.18 12.97 16.05
CA GLU A 81 -19.42 12.67 17.26
C GLU A 81 -18.63 11.35 17.11
N PHE A 82 -17.46 11.31 17.74
CA PHE A 82 -16.64 10.10 17.76
C PHE A 82 -17.35 9.01 18.56
N LEU A 83 -17.58 7.86 17.93
CA LEU A 83 -17.98 6.63 18.62
C LEU A 83 -16.94 5.54 18.33
N PRO A 84 -16.37 4.89 19.35
CA PRO A 84 -15.46 3.77 19.13
C PRO A 84 -16.21 2.61 18.46
N PRO A 85 -15.57 1.85 17.55
CA PRO A 85 -16.26 0.79 16.83
C PRO A 85 -16.65 -0.36 17.78
N ASN A 86 -17.85 -0.89 17.61
CA ASN A 86 -18.29 -2.11 18.28
C ASN A 86 -17.88 -3.35 17.48
N LEU A 87 -16.59 -3.66 17.57
CA LEU A 87 -15.97 -4.77 16.84
C LEU A 87 -16.60 -6.13 17.17
N LYS A 88 -17.13 -6.29 18.40
CA LYS A 88 -17.86 -7.50 18.83
C LYS A 88 -19.22 -7.63 18.14
N ALA A 89 -19.88 -6.52 17.82
CA ALA A 89 -21.14 -6.51 17.07
C ALA A 89 -20.95 -6.64 15.54
N GLY A 90 -19.70 -6.58 15.07
CA GLY A 90 -19.32 -6.78 13.68
C GLY A 90 -18.94 -5.50 12.94
N ASP A 91 -18.74 -4.37 13.62
CA ASP A 91 -18.21 -3.16 12.99
C ASP A 91 -16.82 -3.44 12.40
N GLN A 92 -16.60 -2.94 11.19
CA GLN A 92 -15.39 -3.19 10.42
C GLN A 92 -14.47 -1.98 10.42
N ARG A 93 -13.20 -2.22 10.71
CA ARG A 93 -12.09 -1.29 10.52
C ARG A 93 -10.96 -2.05 9.84
N GLY A 94 -10.17 -1.35 9.03
CA GLY A 94 -9.15 -2.00 8.19
C GLY A 94 -7.86 -1.21 8.08
N PRO A 95 -7.11 -1.41 6.98
CA PRO A 95 -5.77 -0.85 6.84
C PRO A 95 -5.76 0.67 6.59
N CYS A 96 -6.89 1.26 6.18
CA CYS A 96 -6.98 2.68 5.85
C CYS A 96 -7.42 3.53 7.06
N PRO A 97 -6.51 4.31 7.69
CA PRO A 97 -6.86 5.14 8.84
C PRO A 97 -7.90 6.22 8.52
N GLY A 98 -7.91 6.77 7.30
CA GLY A 98 -8.89 7.77 6.89
C GLY A 98 -10.31 7.22 6.86
N LEU A 99 -10.53 6.09 6.18
CA LEU A 99 -11.85 5.45 6.15
C LEU A 99 -12.30 4.99 7.54
N ASN A 100 -11.37 4.50 8.37
CA ASN A 100 -11.67 4.13 9.75
C ASN A 100 -12.18 5.34 10.57
N ALA A 101 -11.53 6.49 10.43
CA ALA A 101 -11.94 7.73 11.08
C ALA A 101 -13.31 8.22 10.58
N LEU A 102 -13.57 8.18 9.26
CA LEU A 102 -14.88 8.55 8.71
C LEU A 102 -16.01 7.69 9.29
N ALA A 103 -15.80 6.37 9.42
CA ALA A 103 -16.78 5.48 10.04
C ALA A 103 -16.94 5.74 11.55
N ASN A 104 -15.86 6.04 12.28
CA ASN A 104 -15.91 6.42 13.70
C ASN A 104 -16.63 7.76 13.94
N HIS A 105 -16.72 8.61 12.92
CA HIS A 105 -17.40 9.90 12.94
C HIS A 105 -18.70 9.93 12.12
N GLY A 106 -19.25 8.77 11.72
CA GLY A 106 -20.55 8.71 11.05
C GLY A 106 -20.61 9.34 9.65
N TYR A 107 -19.49 9.79 9.07
CA TYR A 107 -19.42 10.21 7.66
C TYR A 107 -19.55 9.01 6.72
N LEU A 108 -19.14 7.83 7.20
CA LEU A 108 -19.53 6.53 6.65
C LEU A 108 -20.45 5.83 7.64
N PRO A 109 -21.27 4.86 7.20
CA PRO A 109 -21.95 3.93 8.09
C PRO A 109 -20.97 3.39 9.15
N ARG A 110 -21.35 3.53 10.42
CA ARG A 110 -20.44 3.25 11.56
C ARG A 110 -19.98 1.79 11.62
N ASN A 111 -20.76 0.88 11.03
CA ASN A 111 -20.42 -0.53 10.85
C ASN A 111 -19.26 -0.77 9.86
N GLY A 112 -18.77 0.27 9.15
CA GLY A 112 -17.64 0.18 8.23
C GLY A 112 -17.96 -0.51 6.89
N VAL A 113 -19.24 -0.55 6.49
CA VAL A 113 -19.64 -1.03 5.16
C VAL A 113 -20.40 0.06 4.44
N ALA A 114 -19.89 0.48 3.29
CA ALA A 114 -20.42 1.63 2.55
C ALA A 114 -20.39 1.39 1.04
N ASP A 115 -21.36 1.97 0.33
CA ASP A 115 -21.37 2.04 -1.12
C ASP A 115 -20.34 3.06 -1.65
N MET A 116 -20.04 2.95 -2.95
CA MET A 116 -19.05 3.80 -3.62
C MET A 116 -19.39 5.29 -3.52
N GLN A 117 -20.65 5.67 -3.71
CA GLN A 117 -21.03 7.09 -3.74
C GLN A 117 -20.87 7.71 -2.36
N THR A 118 -21.27 6.97 -1.31
CA THR A 118 -21.06 7.37 0.07
C THR A 118 -19.56 7.56 0.38
N ILE A 119 -18.70 6.65 -0.09
CA ILE A 119 -17.25 6.78 0.10
C ILE A 119 -16.68 7.98 -0.67
N ILE A 120 -17.05 8.16 -1.95
CA ILE A 120 -16.61 9.28 -2.78
C ILE A 120 -17.01 10.61 -2.15
N LYS A 121 -18.27 10.72 -1.72
CA LYS A 121 -18.78 11.92 -1.06
C LYS A 121 -18.01 12.19 0.23
N ALA A 122 -17.88 11.21 1.10
CA ALA A 122 -17.24 11.39 2.40
C ALA A 122 -15.75 11.76 2.29
N THR A 123 -14.98 11.12 1.39
CA THR A 123 -13.56 11.44 1.22
C THR A 123 -13.36 12.81 0.55
N ASN A 124 -14.26 13.20 -0.37
CA ASN A 124 -14.23 14.54 -0.94
C ASN A 124 -14.59 15.60 0.10
N GLU A 125 -15.70 15.41 0.82
CA GLU A 125 -16.23 16.35 1.81
C GLU A 125 -15.26 16.56 2.97
N VAL A 126 -14.70 15.48 3.53
CA VAL A 126 -13.89 15.55 4.75
C VAL A 126 -12.41 15.79 4.45
N TYR A 127 -11.84 15.19 3.42
CA TYR A 127 -10.39 15.25 3.19
C TYR A 127 -9.99 16.13 2.00
N GLY A 128 -10.95 16.57 1.18
CA GLY A 128 -10.66 17.21 -0.09
C GLY A 128 -9.96 16.28 -1.08
N MET A 129 -10.29 14.99 -1.05
CA MET A 129 -9.95 14.07 -2.14
C MET A 129 -10.80 14.41 -3.35
N SER A 130 -10.20 14.65 -4.51
CA SER A 130 -10.96 15.00 -5.71
C SER A 130 -11.85 13.84 -6.18
N LEU A 131 -12.86 14.15 -7.00
CA LEU A 131 -13.79 13.15 -7.54
C LEU A 131 -13.14 12.17 -8.53
N ASP A 132 -12.01 12.55 -9.14
CA ASP A 132 -11.26 11.62 -9.99
C ASP A 132 -10.64 10.51 -9.14
N LEU A 133 -9.84 10.86 -8.14
CA LEU A 133 -9.12 9.96 -7.26
C LEU A 133 -10.06 9.18 -6.36
N GLY A 134 -10.97 9.87 -5.66
CA GLY A 134 -11.96 9.23 -4.80
C GLY A 134 -12.88 8.30 -5.59
N GLY A 135 -13.31 8.74 -6.78
CA GLY A 135 -14.11 7.92 -7.68
C GLY A 135 -13.38 6.66 -8.14
N PHE A 136 -12.11 6.79 -8.54
CA PHE A 136 -11.32 5.66 -8.98
C PHE A 136 -11.10 4.65 -7.85
N LEU A 137 -10.66 5.11 -6.68
CA LEU A 137 -10.38 4.25 -5.52
C LEU A 137 -11.64 3.54 -5.00
N ALA A 138 -12.78 4.22 -4.93
CA ALA A 138 -14.04 3.62 -4.50
C ALA A 138 -14.56 2.56 -5.48
N VAL A 139 -14.46 2.83 -6.79
CA VAL A 139 -14.81 1.86 -7.85
C VAL A 139 -13.90 0.64 -7.79
N TYR A 140 -12.59 0.86 -7.70
CA TYR A 140 -11.62 -0.22 -7.56
C TYR A 140 -11.89 -1.05 -6.31
N GLY A 141 -12.12 -0.41 -5.15
CA GLY A 141 -12.48 -1.08 -3.90
C GLY A 141 -13.73 -1.95 -4.03
N THR A 142 -14.76 -1.46 -4.70
CA THR A 142 -16.00 -2.24 -4.90
C THR A 142 -15.81 -3.43 -5.80
N VAL A 143 -15.06 -3.27 -6.89
CA VAL A 143 -14.81 -4.35 -7.84
C VAL A 143 -13.98 -5.46 -7.22
N PHE A 144 -12.91 -5.13 -6.52
CA PHE A 144 -11.94 -6.14 -6.05
C PHE A 144 -12.12 -6.61 -4.61
N THR A 145 -12.93 -5.90 -3.81
CA THR A 145 -13.11 -6.22 -2.38
C THR A 145 -14.57 -6.33 -1.96
N GLY A 146 -15.49 -5.83 -2.78
CA GLY A 146 -16.92 -5.78 -2.54
C GLY A 146 -17.73 -6.73 -3.41
N ASN A 147 -18.98 -6.35 -3.67
CA ASN A 147 -19.81 -6.96 -4.70
C ASN A 147 -19.94 -6.01 -5.91
N PRO A 148 -19.26 -6.28 -7.04
CA PRO A 148 -19.35 -5.44 -8.23
C PRO A 148 -20.74 -5.43 -8.90
N LEU A 149 -21.59 -6.43 -8.62
CA LEU A 149 -22.93 -6.56 -9.19
C LEU A 149 -24.03 -5.96 -8.29
N SER A 150 -23.69 -5.61 -7.05
CA SER A 150 -24.61 -4.99 -6.09
C SER A 150 -23.88 -3.93 -5.29
N LEU A 151 -24.01 -2.69 -5.76
CA LEU A 151 -23.31 -1.54 -5.20
C LEU A 151 -23.84 -1.12 -3.81
N ASN A 152 -24.97 -1.70 -3.38
CA ASN A 152 -25.50 -1.60 -2.03
C ASN A 152 -25.58 -3.03 -1.47
N PRO A 153 -24.92 -3.36 -0.35
CA PRO A 153 -24.25 -2.46 0.62
C PRO A 153 -22.80 -2.02 0.28
N GLY A 154 -22.30 -2.28 -0.93
CA GLY A 154 -20.97 -1.81 -1.35
C GLY A 154 -19.83 -2.73 -0.89
N TYR A 155 -18.85 -2.18 -0.17
CA TYR A 155 -17.72 -2.96 0.37
C TYR A 155 -17.36 -2.61 1.82
N SER A 156 -16.72 -3.56 2.49
CA SER A 156 -16.20 -3.39 3.85
C SER A 156 -14.85 -2.67 3.82
N ILE A 157 -14.71 -1.62 4.63
CA ILE A 157 -13.43 -0.92 4.83
C ILE A 157 -12.43 -1.76 5.66
N GLY A 158 -12.91 -2.86 6.26
CA GLY A 158 -12.13 -3.85 7.01
C GLY A 158 -12.08 -5.20 6.30
N GLY A 159 -12.32 -6.27 7.04
CA GLY A 159 -12.35 -7.64 6.50
C GLY A 159 -13.73 -8.04 5.96
N PRO A 160 -13.92 -9.34 5.65
CA PRO A 160 -15.22 -9.87 5.25
C PRO A 160 -16.30 -9.56 6.30
N SER A 161 -17.48 -9.15 5.87
CA SER A 161 -18.56 -8.74 6.76
C SER A 161 -19.91 -9.29 6.33
N ARG A 162 -20.72 -9.75 7.28
CA ARG A 162 -22.13 -10.11 7.02
C ARG A 162 -22.94 -8.92 6.47
N PHE A 163 -22.55 -7.70 6.81
CA PHE A 163 -23.20 -6.48 6.32
C PHE A 163 -22.83 -6.17 4.87
N SER A 164 -21.82 -6.85 4.30
CA SER A 164 -21.46 -6.76 2.88
C SER A 164 -22.12 -7.86 2.01
N GLN A 165 -22.90 -8.75 2.64
CA GLN A 165 -23.60 -9.83 1.94
C GLN A 165 -24.98 -9.36 1.47
N ASN A 166 -25.39 -9.85 0.30
CA ASN A 166 -26.74 -9.66 -0.25
C ASN A 166 -27.20 -10.98 -0.90
N ILE A 167 -28.44 -11.03 -1.40
CA ILE A 167 -29.03 -12.25 -2.00
C ILE A 167 -28.15 -12.81 -3.13
N LEU A 168 -27.51 -11.95 -3.93
CA LEU A 168 -26.63 -12.37 -5.02
C LEU A 168 -25.33 -13.05 -4.52
N ASN A 169 -24.91 -12.74 -3.29
CA ASN A 169 -23.79 -13.40 -2.61
C ASN A 169 -24.22 -14.61 -1.75
N GLY A 170 -25.46 -14.61 -1.24
CA GLY A 170 -26.01 -15.63 -0.35
C GLY A 170 -26.37 -16.96 -1.02
N GLY A 171 -26.41 -17.00 -2.36
CA GLY A 171 -26.55 -18.23 -3.15
C GLY A 171 -25.23 -18.86 -3.61
N GLY A 172 -24.07 -18.32 -3.19
CA GLY A 172 -22.75 -18.83 -3.56
C GLY A 172 -22.31 -18.56 -5.02
N LEU A 173 -23.11 -17.82 -5.79
CA LEU A 173 -22.89 -17.59 -7.23
C LEU A 173 -21.72 -16.63 -7.54
N LEU A 174 -21.30 -15.79 -6.58
CA LEU A 174 -20.34 -14.69 -6.76
C LEU A 174 -19.21 -14.63 -5.70
N GLY A 175 -19.11 -15.63 -4.83
CA GLY A 175 -18.15 -15.64 -3.72
C GLY A 175 -18.48 -14.67 -2.57
N THR A 176 -17.66 -14.68 -1.53
CA THR A 176 -17.81 -13.81 -0.35
C THR A 176 -16.91 -12.58 -0.49
N PRO A 177 -17.46 -11.34 -0.42
CA PRO A 177 -16.64 -10.11 -0.43
C PRO A 177 -15.55 -10.14 0.65
N SER A 178 -14.32 -9.82 0.26
CA SER A 178 -13.15 -9.92 1.13
C SER A 178 -12.92 -8.70 2.00
N GLY A 179 -13.49 -7.55 1.63
CA GLY A 179 -13.16 -6.24 2.22
C GLY A 179 -11.71 -5.83 1.97
N LEU A 180 -11.36 -4.58 2.33
CA LEU A 180 -10.02 -4.06 2.13
C LEU A 180 -8.94 -4.92 2.81
N SER A 181 -9.15 -5.42 4.04
CA SER A 181 -8.15 -6.25 4.73
C SER A 181 -7.89 -7.57 3.99
N GLY A 182 -8.92 -8.14 3.36
CA GLY A 182 -8.83 -9.40 2.62
C GLY A 182 -8.36 -9.26 1.17
N SER A 183 -7.80 -8.11 0.80
CA SER A 183 -7.46 -7.76 -0.58
C SER A 183 -5.95 -7.71 -0.84
N HIS A 184 -5.16 -8.42 -0.04
CA HIS A 184 -3.69 -8.41 -0.11
C HIS A 184 -3.18 -8.63 -1.55
N ASN A 185 -2.23 -7.79 -1.96
CA ASN A 185 -1.67 -7.64 -3.32
C ASN A 185 -2.64 -7.19 -4.43
N LYS A 186 -3.93 -7.04 -4.11
CA LYS A 186 -4.98 -6.50 -4.99
C LYS A 186 -5.24 -5.02 -4.71
N TYR A 187 -5.48 -4.67 -3.46
CA TYR A 187 -5.63 -3.28 -3.00
C TYR A 187 -4.70 -3.06 -1.81
N GLU A 188 -4.88 -3.82 -0.73
CA GLU A 188 -3.94 -3.82 0.40
C GLU A 188 -2.57 -4.38 -0.05
N SER A 189 -1.49 -3.84 0.49
CA SER A 189 -0.13 -4.12 0.01
C SER A 189 0.89 -4.28 1.14
N ASP A 190 1.93 -5.06 0.85
CA ASP A 190 3.21 -4.99 1.57
C ASP A 190 3.77 -3.54 1.56
N VAL A 191 4.81 -3.30 2.36
CA VAL A 191 5.50 -1.98 2.43
C VAL A 191 4.60 -0.90 3.05
N SER A 192 3.60 -1.29 3.83
CA SER A 192 2.73 -0.37 4.56
C SER A 192 3.51 0.46 5.59
N ALA A 193 3.15 1.74 5.75
CA ALA A 193 3.88 2.67 6.61
C ALA A 193 3.72 2.36 8.12
N THR A 194 2.59 1.78 8.53
CA THR A 194 2.27 1.53 9.96
C THR A 194 1.68 0.14 10.22
N ARG A 195 1.51 -0.68 9.19
CA ARG A 195 0.99 -2.06 9.25
C ARG A 195 2.11 -3.04 8.87
N ARG A 196 1.94 -4.33 9.19
CA ARG A 196 2.90 -5.39 8.80
C ARG A 196 2.45 -6.07 7.51
N ASP A 197 3.41 -6.66 6.82
CA ASP A 197 3.16 -7.52 5.66
C ASP A 197 2.39 -8.78 6.09
N LEU A 198 1.41 -9.18 5.28
CA LEU A 198 0.51 -10.29 5.62
C LEU A 198 1.28 -11.59 5.87
N TYR A 199 2.20 -11.94 4.97
CA TYR A 199 2.96 -13.19 5.03
C TYR A 199 4.09 -13.19 6.08
N VAL A 200 4.25 -12.09 6.81
CA VAL A 200 5.20 -11.99 7.94
C VAL A 200 4.46 -12.08 9.26
N ALA A 201 3.37 -11.33 9.41
CA ALA A 201 2.69 -11.18 10.69
C ALA A 201 1.34 -11.91 10.78
N GLY A 202 0.82 -12.45 9.67
CA GLY A 202 -0.53 -12.98 9.60
C GLY A 202 -1.63 -11.90 9.72
N ASN A 203 -1.25 -10.62 9.71
CA ASN A 203 -2.13 -9.46 9.83
C ASN A 203 -1.54 -8.27 9.07
N ASN A 204 -2.38 -7.61 8.27
CA ASN A 204 -2.02 -6.51 7.38
C ASN A 204 -2.83 -5.22 7.64
N PHE A 205 -3.58 -5.14 8.75
CA PHE A 205 -4.48 -4.01 9.02
C PHE A 205 -4.31 -3.37 10.40
N HIS A 206 -3.73 -4.07 11.38
CA HIS A 206 -3.43 -3.50 12.69
C HIS A 206 -2.28 -2.50 12.64
N VAL A 207 -2.45 -1.36 13.31
CA VAL A 207 -1.35 -0.43 13.55
C VAL A 207 -0.32 -1.12 14.43
N ILE A 208 0.94 -1.07 14.02
CA ILE A 208 2.07 -1.64 14.72
C ILE A 208 2.86 -0.51 15.35
N LEU A 209 3.00 -0.56 16.67
CA LEU A 209 3.48 0.58 17.45
C LEU A 209 4.89 1.01 17.03
N GLU A 210 5.78 0.06 16.75
CA GLU A 210 7.15 0.36 16.33
C GLU A 210 7.16 1.15 15.01
N ARG A 211 6.40 0.71 14.01
CA ARG A 211 6.29 1.42 12.72
C ARG A 211 5.62 2.79 12.88
N PHE A 212 4.59 2.89 13.72
CA PHE A 212 3.96 4.15 14.05
C PHE A 212 4.97 5.14 14.64
N VAL A 213 5.79 4.71 15.60
CA VAL A 213 6.82 5.54 16.24
C VAL A 213 7.86 6.02 15.22
N GLU A 214 8.24 5.19 14.26
CA GLU A 214 9.17 5.58 13.20
C GLU A 214 8.59 6.67 12.30
N TYR A 215 7.36 6.51 11.79
CA TYR A 215 6.68 7.56 11.02
C TYR A 215 6.56 8.83 11.87
N TRP A 216 6.01 8.72 13.08
CA TRP A 216 5.82 9.84 14.00
C TRP A 216 7.10 10.63 14.26
N SER A 217 8.24 9.93 14.34
CA SER A 217 9.55 10.54 14.52
C SER A 217 10.06 11.25 13.25
N ALA A 218 9.70 10.73 12.07
CA ALA A 218 10.04 11.31 10.77
C ALA A 218 9.21 12.56 10.42
N ILE A 219 8.08 12.81 11.09
CA ILE A 219 7.30 14.05 10.94
C ILE A 219 8.17 15.26 11.31
N ARG A 220 8.30 16.19 10.37
CA ARG A 220 8.99 17.47 10.56
C ARG A 220 8.00 18.51 11.08
N GLU A 221 8.03 18.75 12.39
CA GLU A 221 7.22 19.79 13.01
C GLU A 221 7.53 21.18 12.40
N ASN A 222 6.53 22.06 12.39
CA ASN A 222 6.57 23.41 11.82
C ASN A 222 6.99 23.49 10.33
N THR A 223 6.78 22.42 9.58
CA THR A 223 7.12 22.32 8.16
C THR A 223 5.85 22.11 7.34
N PRO A 224 5.66 22.77 6.18
CA PRO A 224 4.50 22.54 5.32
C PRO A 224 4.38 21.08 4.88
N ALA A 225 3.14 20.59 4.72
CA ALA A 225 2.84 19.22 4.34
C ALA A 225 3.59 18.69 3.10
N PRO A 226 3.78 19.47 2.01
CA PRO A 226 4.59 19.02 0.88
C PRO A 226 6.02 18.63 1.28
N GLU A 227 6.71 19.48 2.05
CA GLU A 227 8.08 19.22 2.49
C GLU A 227 8.15 18.09 3.53
N GLN A 228 7.10 17.91 4.33
CA GLN A 228 6.99 16.76 5.22
C GLN A 228 6.90 15.45 4.42
N TYR A 229 6.12 15.44 3.35
CA TYR A 229 6.03 14.28 2.47
C TYR A 229 7.41 13.93 1.89
N SER A 230 8.12 14.90 1.29
CA SER A 230 9.47 14.70 0.74
C SER A 230 10.44 14.09 1.76
N ALA A 231 10.31 14.46 3.03
CA ALA A 231 11.16 13.97 4.11
C ALA A 231 10.91 12.48 4.46
N LEU A 232 9.78 11.90 4.07
CA LEU A 232 9.43 10.50 4.32
C LEU A 232 10.07 9.52 3.34
N ALA A 233 10.68 9.98 2.24
CA ALA A 233 11.27 9.09 1.23
C ALA A 233 12.24 8.03 1.82
N PRO A 234 13.17 8.37 2.74
CA PRO A 234 14.05 7.36 3.35
C PRO A 234 13.30 6.32 4.17
N PHE A 235 12.24 6.74 4.89
CA PHE A 235 11.40 5.84 5.67
C PHE A 235 10.60 4.91 4.74
N HIS A 236 10.01 5.42 3.67
CA HIS A 236 9.32 4.61 2.67
C HIS A 236 10.27 3.54 2.06
N TYR A 237 11.48 3.94 1.68
CA TYR A 237 12.44 2.98 1.12
C TYR A 237 12.94 1.96 2.16
N LYS A 238 13.10 2.36 3.43
CA LYS A 238 13.42 1.43 4.51
C LYS A 238 12.34 0.34 4.62
N GLN A 239 11.07 0.70 4.55
CA GLN A 239 9.95 -0.24 4.62
C GLN A 239 9.97 -1.22 3.43
N PHE A 240 10.28 -0.74 2.22
CA PHE A 240 10.48 -1.59 1.04
C PHE A 240 11.60 -2.61 1.27
N GLN A 241 12.75 -2.14 1.76
CA GLN A 241 13.89 -3.01 2.05
C GLN A 241 13.58 -4.03 3.16
N GLU A 242 12.72 -3.68 4.10
CA GLU A 242 12.30 -4.60 5.15
C GLU A 242 11.43 -5.73 4.60
N SER A 243 10.45 -5.42 3.75
CA SER A 243 9.65 -6.44 3.04
C SER A 243 10.57 -7.38 2.24
N GLU A 244 11.53 -6.83 1.50
CA GLU A 244 12.54 -7.64 0.79
C GLU A 244 13.34 -8.55 1.74
N LYS A 245 13.74 -8.05 2.91
CA LYS A 245 14.58 -8.78 3.87
C LYS A 245 13.85 -9.81 4.72
N THR A 246 12.54 -9.67 4.88
CA THR A 246 11.78 -10.43 5.90
C THR A 246 10.62 -11.24 5.34
N ASN A 247 10.10 -10.87 4.17
CA ASN A 247 8.92 -11.48 3.58
C ASN A 247 9.29 -12.31 2.35
N SER A 248 9.38 -13.63 2.46
CA SER A 248 9.68 -14.52 1.31
C SER A 248 8.61 -14.48 0.21
N HIS A 249 7.42 -13.98 0.53
CA HIS A 249 6.27 -13.82 -0.37
C HIS A 249 6.09 -12.36 -0.81
N PHE A 250 7.05 -11.47 -0.51
CA PHE A 250 6.97 -10.06 -0.89
C PHE A 250 6.63 -9.92 -2.38
N PHE A 251 5.51 -9.29 -2.70
CA PHE A 251 5.12 -8.99 -4.07
C PHE A 251 4.63 -7.55 -4.21
N TYR A 252 5.46 -6.73 -4.82
CA TYR A 252 5.18 -5.33 -5.13
C TYR A 252 4.42 -5.25 -6.46
N SER A 253 3.10 -5.47 -6.39
CA SER A 253 2.23 -5.53 -7.56
C SER A 253 2.11 -4.18 -8.28
N PRO A 254 1.71 -4.16 -9.58
CA PRO A 254 1.61 -2.90 -10.34
C PRO A 254 0.67 -1.85 -9.74
N PHE A 255 -0.37 -2.28 -9.03
CA PHE A 255 -1.32 -1.38 -8.38
C PHE A 255 -1.09 -1.27 -6.87
N ALA A 256 -1.25 -2.38 -6.15
CA ALA A 256 -1.16 -2.36 -4.69
C ALA A 256 0.25 -1.95 -4.22
N GLY A 257 1.29 -2.53 -4.84
CA GLY A 257 2.68 -2.17 -4.57
C GLY A 257 3.00 -0.75 -5.05
N VAL A 258 3.06 -0.54 -6.36
CA VAL A 258 3.62 0.69 -6.95
C VAL A 258 2.76 1.94 -6.68
N LEU A 259 1.46 1.82 -6.39
CA LEU A 259 0.57 2.95 -6.17
C LEU A 259 -0.01 2.96 -4.75
N VAL A 260 -0.65 1.89 -4.29
CA VAL A 260 -1.31 1.95 -2.98
C VAL A 260 -0.31 2.06 -1.82
N SER A 261 0.86 1.39 -1.89
CA SER A 261 1.89 1.53 -0.85
C SER A 261 2.37 2.99 -0.67
N PRO A 262 2.78 3.73 -1.73
CA PRO A 262 3.10 5.16 -1.62
C PRO A 262 1.99 6.03 -1.01
N ALA A 263 0.71 5.70 -1.27
CA ALA A 263 -0.42 6.44 -0.70
C ALA A 263 -0.41 6.42 0.84
N GLY A 264 0.08 5.35 1.47
CA GLY A 264 0.26 5.25 2.92
C GLY A 264 1.24 6.28 3.51
N TYR A 265 2.12 6.86 2.67
CA TYR A 265 3.08 7.89 3.04
C TYR A 265 2.61 9.28 2.60
N SER A 266 1.95 9.38 1.45
CA SER A 266 1.44 10.63 0.87
C SER A 266 0.18 11.13 1.56
N PHE A 267 -0.81 10.26 1.80
CA PHE A 267 -2.12 10.70 2.26
C PHE A 267 -2.12 11.35 3.64
N PRO A 268 -1.31 10.91 4.64
CA PRO A 268 -1.25 11.62 5.91
C PRO A 268 -0.84 13.10 5.78
N PRO A 269 0.29 13.50 5.16
CA PRO A 269 0.59 14.90 4.95
C PRO A 269 -0.38 15.58 3.96
N ARG A 270 -0.85 14.90 2.91
CA ARG A 270 -1.68 15.55 1.87
C ARG A 270 -3.15 15.76 2.25
N MET A 271 -3.70 14.92 3.11
CA MET A 271 -5.15 14.83 3.38
C MET A 271 -5.51 14.73 4.86
N MET A 272 -4.59 14.36 5.76
CA MET A 272 -4.84 14.33 7.21
C MET A 272 -4.20 15.54 7.93
N ALA A 273 -3.32 16.28 7.26
CA ALA A 273 -2.77 17.52 7.77
C ALA A 273 -3.86 18.56 8.06
N ASN A 274 -3.63 19.39 9.08
CA ASN A 274 -4.55 20.48 9.41
C ASN A 274 -4.18 21.73 8.60
N HIS A 275 -5.17 22.40 8.01
CA HIS A 275 -4.95 23.63 7.24
C HIS A 275 -5.23 24.88 8.07
N SER A 276 -4.49 25.97 7.82
CA SER A 276 -4.63 27.26 8.52
C SER A 276 -4.06 28.40 7.68
N ASP A 277 -4.25 29.66 8.10
CA ASP A 277 -3.60 30.82 7.46
C ASP A 277 -2.07 30.68 7.40
N LYS A 278 -1.46 30.10 8.45
CA LYS A 278 -0.02 29.87 8.52
C LYS A 278 0.44 28.75 7.60
N TYR A 279 -0.37 27.71 7.45
CA TYR A 279 -0.06 26.52 6.65
C TYR A 279 -1.23 26.21 5.69
N PRO A 280 -1.42 27.02 4.63
CA PRO A 280 -2.53 26.83 3.70
C PRO A 280 -2.39 25.55 2.88
N GLU A 281 -1.17 25.07 2.65
CA GLU A 281 -0.84 23.76 2.04
C GLU A 281 -1.01 22.59 3.02
N GLY A 282 -1.28 22.87 4.30
CA GLY A 282 -1.44 21.89 5.37
C GLY A 282 -0.21 21.73 6.26
N TYR A 283 -0.46 21.36 7.52
CA TYR A 283 0.55 20.98 8.50
C TYR A 283 0.12 19.69 9.23
N LEU A 284 0.84 18.59 9.00
CA LEU A 284 0.64 17.37 9.77
C LEU A 284 1.46 17.48 11.05
N SER A 285 0.80 17.76 12.17
CA SER A 285 1.45 17.67 13.47
C SER A 285 1.48 16.23 13.95
N ARG A 286 2.43 15.92 14.84
CA ARG A 286 2.50 14.67 15.58
C ARG A 286 1.22 14.35 16.34
N GLU A 287 0.51 15.35 16.85
CA GLU A 287 -0.77 15.16 17.53
C GLU A 287 -1.88 14.73 16.56
N VAL A 288 -1.99 15.40 15.42
CA VAL A 288 -2.95 15.04 14.36
C VAL A 288 -2.68 13.63 13.85
N PHE A 289 -1.41 13.30 13.60
CA PHE A 289 -1.01 11.95 13.20
C PHE A 289 -1.36 10.89 14.27
N THR A 290 -1.05 11.15 15.54
CA THR A 290 -1.43 10.25 16.65
C THR A 290 -2.94 9.97 16.68
N SER A 291 -3.76 11.00 16.46
CA SER A 291 -5.22 10.89 16.46
C SER A 291 -5.75 10.05 15.29
N PHE A 292 -5.29 10.32 14.07
CA PHE A 292 -5.71 9.60 12.87
C PHE A 292 -5.27 8.12 12.84
N PHE A 293 -4.32 7.72 13.69
CA PHE A 293 -3.86 6.32 13.80
C PHE A 293 -4.34 5.63 15.09
N GLY A 294 -5.24 6.25 15.85
CA GLY A 294 -5.88 5.63 17.01
C GLY A 294 -4.93 5.37 18.18
N VAL A 295 -3.82 6.12 18.26
CA VAL A 295 -2.81 5.96 19.31
C VAL A 295 -3.12 6.89 20.48
N LYS A 296 -3.03 6.37 21.70
CA LYS A 296 -3.05 7.17 22.94
C LYS A 296 -1.64 7.42 23.43
N GLY A 297 -1.43 8.55 24.10
CA GLY A 297 -0.14 8.99 24.61
C GLY A 297 0.41 10.19 23.84
N ASN A 298 1.46 10.81 24.35
CA ASN A 298 2.04 12.04 23.81
C ASN A 298 3.52 11.94 23.42
N LYS A 299 4.17 10.80 23.71
CA LYS A 299 5.57 10.56 23.37
C LYS A 299 5.89 9.06 23.27
N PRO A 300 6.96 8.68 22.52
CA PRO A 300 7.47 7.31 22.51
C PRO A 300 7.70 6.77 23.92
N GLY A 301 7.38 5.49 24.13
CA GLY A 301 7.44 4.83 25.44
C GLY A 301 6.16 4.93 26.29
N ASN A 302 5.27 5.88 26.01
CA ASN A 302 3.93 5.98 26.62
C ASN A 302 2.81 5.83 25.57
N PHE A 303 3.15 5.44 24.35
CA PHE A 303 2.16 5.21 23.31
C PHE A 303 1.48 3.87 23.48
N LYS A 304 0.17 3.85 23.27
CA LYS A 304 -0.66 2.63 23.21
C LYS A 304 -1.61 2.70 22.03
N VAL A 305 -1.56 1.71 21.16
CA VAL A 305 -2.47 1.60 20.03
C VAL A 305 -3.84 1.16 20.52
N ASN A 306 -4.90 1.88 20.14
CA ASN A 306 -6.28 1.39 20.25
C ASN A 306 -6.76 1.05 18.85
N GLN A 307 -6.68 -0.23 18.49
CA GLN A 307 -7.02 -0.69 17.14
C GLN A 307 -8.44 -0.27 16.76
N GLY A 308 -8.59 0.39 15.61
CA GLY A 308 -9.88 0.85 15.09
C GLY A 308 -10.40 2.17 15.68
N TRP A 309 -9.64 2.84 16.55
CA TRP A 309 -10.06 4.11 17.19
C TRP A 309 -9.52 5.36 16.47
N GLU A 310 -9.24 5.26 15.18
CA GLU A 310 -8.82 6.41 14.36
C GLU A 310 -9.86 7.55 14.47
N ARG A 311 -9.39 8.77 14.68
CA ARG A 311 -10.25 9.92 14.99
C ARG A 311 -9.86 11.14 14.15
N ILE A 312 -10.87 11.89 13.69
CA ILE A 312 -10.67 13.23 13.14
C ILE A 312 -10.50 14.18 14.34
N PRO A 313 -9.39 14.94 14.44
CA PRO A 313 -9.18 15.85 15.56
C PRO A 313 -10.26 16.95 15.65
N GLU A 314 -10.48 17.47 16.85
CA GLU A 314 -11.27 18.69 17.02
C GLU A 314 -10.53 19.90 16.44
N ASN A 315 -11.28 20.91 16.00
CA ASN A 315 -10.73 22.12 15.36
C ASN A 315 -9.78 21.78 14.18
N TRP A 316 -10.16 20.77 13.41
CA TRP A 316 -9.44 20.32 12.23
C TRP A 316 -10.09 20.87 10.95
N TYR A 317 -9.26 21.31 10.02
CA TYR A 317 -9.63 21.95 8.77
C TYR A 317 -9.04 21.17 7.60
N ARG A 318 -9.92 20.78 6.68
CA ARG A 318 -9.57 19.99 5.49
C ARG A 318 -8.75 20.80 4.48
N ARG A 319 -8.29 20.11 3.45
CA ARG A 319 -7.71 20.70 2.23
C ARG A 319 -8.64 21.76 1.61
N PRO A 320 -8.11 22.90 1.12
CA PRO A 320 -8.91 23.99 0.55
C PRO A 320 -9.83 23.55 -0.59
N VAL A 321 -11.00 24.17 -0.65
CA VAL A 321 -11.95 23.99 -1.76
C VAL A 321 -11.32 24.52 -3.05
N GLY A 322 -11.36 23.71 -4.12
CA GLY A 322 -10.69 24.00 -5.40
C GLY A 322 -9.21 23.59 -5.47
N ASP A 323 -8.63 23.11 -4.37
CA ASP A 323 -7.30 22.49 -4.34
C ASP A 323 -7.39 21.00 -3.96
N GLU A 324 -8.46 20.31 -4.37
CA GLU A 324 -8.65 18.89 -4.09
C GLU A 324 -7.51 18.02 -4.64
N PHE A 325 -7.11 17.01 -3.87
CA PHE A 325 -6.01 16.11 -4.21
C PHE A 325 -6.44 15.11 -5.29
N SER A 326 -5.80 15.17 -6.45
CA SER A 326 -6.18 14.45 -7.66
C SER A 326 -5.25 13.31 -8.04
N ILE A 327 -5.64 12.51 -9.04
CA ILE A 327 -4.79 11.45 -9.61
C ILE A 327 -3.43 12.02 -10.07
N PRO A 328 -3.36 13.13 -10.83
CA PRO A 328 -2.08 13.75 -11.17
C PRO A 328 -1.24 14.14 -9.95
N ASP A 329 -1.83 14.74 -8.92
CA ASP A 329 -1.10 15.10 -7.68
C ASP A 329 -0.54 13.85 -6.99
N PHE A 330 -1.32 12.77 -6.97
CA PHE A 330 -0.90 11.51 -6.39
C PHE A 330 0.23 10.85 -7.20
N LEU A 331 0.19 10.89 -8.53
CA LEU A 331 1.27 10.36 -9.37
C LEU A 331 2.56 11.17 -9.21
N VAL A 332 2.48 12.49 -9.03
CA VAL A 332 3.63 13.34 -8.67
C VAL A 332 4.27 12.84 -7.38
N ASP A 333 3.47 12.60 -6.34
CA ASP A 333 3.97 12.09 -5.06
C ASP A 333 4.67 10.73 -5.23
N VAL A 334 4.04 9.78 -5.93
CA VAL A 334 4.64 8.47 -6.23
C VAL A 334 6.02 8.62 -6.88
N LEU A 335 6.12 9.50 -7.88
CA LEU A 335 7.37 9.76 -8.59
C LEU A 335 8.40 10.44 -7.69
N GLU A 336 8.00 11.37 -6.83
CA GLU A 336 8.91 12.12 -5.96
C GLU A 336 9.78 11.19 -5.07
N HIS A 337 9.16 10.21 -4.39
CA HIS A 337 9.91 9.21 -3.63
C HIS A 337 10.78 8.33 -4.53
N ALA A 338 10.26 7.96 -5.70
CA ALA A 338 10.97 7.12 -6.67
C ALA A 338 12.17 7.82 -7.33
N LEU A 339 12.16 9.15 -7.49
CA LEU A 339 13.30 9.92 -7.96
C LEU A 339 14.52 9.70 -7.06
N LYS A 340 14.28 9.64 -5.74
CA LYS A 340 15.32 9.37 -4.75
C LYS A 340 15.65 7.87 -4.63
N TYR A 341 14.64 7.01 -4.76
CA TYR A 341 14.78 5.57 -4.63
C TYR A 341 14.07 4.83 -5.77
N PRO A 342 14.70 4.68 -6.96
CA PRO A 342 14.04 4.17 -8.16
C PRO A 342 13.43 2.77 -8.03
N ARG A 343 13.93 1.96 -7.09
CA ARG A 343 13.38 0.63 -6.80
C ARG A 343 11.92 0.66 -6.33
N LEU A 344 11.42 1.79 -5.87
CA LEU A 344 10.01 1.99 -5.53
C LEU A 344 9.07 1.98 -6.73
N LEU A 345 9.59 1.95 -7.97
CA LEU A 345 8.79 1.72 -9.19
C LEU A 345 8.94 0.30 -9.74
N ASN A 346 9.74 -0.56 -9.10
CA ASN A 346 9.96 -1.90 -9.61
C ASN A 346 8.76 -2.80 -9.30
N ILE A 347 8.00 -3.14 -10.33
CA ILE A 347 7.05 -4.26 -10.27
C ILE A 347 7.86 -5.54 -10.08
N GLY A 348 7.52 -6.36 -9.09
CA GLY A 348 8.22 -7.61 -8.83
C GLY A 348 8.13 -8.04 -7.39
N GLY A 349 9.04 -8.91 -6.96
CA GLY A 349 8.96 -9.48 -5.62
C GLY A 349 10.04 -10.50 -5.32
N ASN A 350 10.01 -11.02 -4.09
CA ASN A 350 10.82 -12.16 -3.69
C ASN A 350 10.33 -13.45 -4.38
N THR A 351 11.27 -14.32 -4.75
CA THR A 351 11.02 -15.58 -5.48
C THR A 351 10.93 -16.78 -4.53
N GLY A 352 10.28 -16.61 -3.37
CA GLY A 352 10.08 -17.65 -2.36
C GLY A 352 11.19 -17.76 -1.31
N LYS A 353 12.17 -16.85 -1.34
CA LYS A 353 13.16 -16.68 -0.27
C LYS A 353 13.26 -15.20 0.09
N VAL A 354 13.61 -14.88 1.32
CA VAL A 354 13.98 -13.49 1.66
C VAL A 354 15.21 -13.05 0.87
N ASN A 355 15.36 -11.75 0.64
CA ASN A 355 16.46 -11.16 -0.14
C ASN A 355 16.62 -11.75 -1.55
N SER A 356 15.51 -12.04 -2.23
CA SER A 356 15.51 -12.62 -3.57
C SER A 356 14.71 -11.79 -4.58
N PHE A 357 14.62 -10.48 -4.32
CA PHE A 357 13.80 -9.58 -5.12
C PHE A 357 14.20 -9.63 -6.59
N SER A 358 13.25 -9.97 -7.44
CA SER A 358 13.40 -9.98 -8.89
C SER A 358 12.37 -9.04 -9.48
N GLY A 359 12.83 -8.03 -10.23
CA GLY A 359 11.95 -7.14 -10.98
C GLY A 359 11.34 -7.82 -12.20
N VAL A 360 10.29 -7.19 -12.71
CA VAL A 360 9.66 -7.47 -14.01
C VAL A 360 9.94 -6.30 -14.93
N ASP A 361 10.46 -6.59 -16.12
CA ASP A 361 10.67 -5.56 -17.14
C ASP A 361 9.33 -5.11 -17.73
N ILE A 362 9.15 -3.79 -17.86
CA ILE A 362 7.89 -3.20 -18.36
C ILE A 362 7.72 -3.47 -19.85
N GLY A 363 8.82 -3.52 -20.62
CA GLY A 363 8.79 -3.92 -22.02
C GLY A 363 8.30 -5.36 -22.17
N ASP A 364 8.86 -6.29 -21.41
CA ASP A 364 8.43 -7.69 -21.41
C ASP A 364 6.97 -7.85 -20.95
N LEU A 365 6.56 -7.07 -19.93
CA LEU A 365 5.20 -7.08 -19.40
C LEU A 365 4.17 -6.59 -20.42
N THR A 366 4.54 -5.61 -21.24
CA THR A 366 3.64 -4.92 -22.19
C THR A 366 3.83 -5.35 -23.64
N GLY A 367 4.74 -6.30 -23.91
CA GLY A 367 5.10 -6.68 -25.28
C GLY A 367 5.76 -5.54 -26.07
N GLY A 368 6.48 -4.65 -25.38
CA GLY A 368 7.22 -3.53 -25.96
C GLY A 368 6.41 -2.26 -26.19
N VAL A 369 5.11 -2.24 -25.86
CA VAL A 369 4.25 -1.05 -26.03
C VAL A 369 4.69 0.10 -25.12
N PHE A 370 5.07 -0.22 -23.88
CA PHE A 370 5.67 0.74 -22.97
C PHE A 370 7.06 0.27 -22.53
N ASN A 371 7.93 1.24 -22.28
CA ASN A 371 9.18 1.05 -21.55
C ASN A 371 9.40 2.27 -20.65
N THR A 372 10.39 2.19 -19.77
CA THR A 372 10.67 3.25 -18.78
C THR A 372 10.83 4.64 -19.40
N ALA A 373 11.48 4.76 -20.57
CA ALA A 373 11.64 6.04 -21.25
C ALA A 373 10.34 6.55 -21.89
N MET A 374 9.48 5.67 -22.39
CA MET A 374 8.19 6.03 -22.97
C MET A 374 7.17 6.47 -21.92
N LEU A 375 7.21 5.89 -20.72
CA LEU A 375 6.26 6.24 -19.65
C LEU A 375 6.26 7.73 -19.31
N LEU A 376 7.40 8.41 -19.46
CA LEU A 376 7.56 9.83 -19.14
C LEU A 376 7.07 10.78 -20.24
N LYS A 377 6.56 10.26 -21.37
CA LYS A 377 6.13 11.06 -22.52
C LYS A 377 4.61 11.21 -22.53
N GLY A 378 4.12 12.45 -22.50
CA GLY A 378 2.70 12.75 -22.60
C GLY A 378 1.86 11.97 -21.57
N ASP A 379 0.73 11.41 -22.00
CA ASP A 379 -0.19 10.65 -21.13
C ASP A 379 0.28 9.22 -20.82
N ASN A 380 1.46 8.79 -21.29
CA ASN A 380 1.83 7.37 -21.30
C ASN A 380 1.86 6.71 -19.92
N LEU A 381 2.28 7.43 -18.86
CA LEU A 381 2.29 6.88 -17.51
C LEU A 381 0.86 6.55 -17.02
N GLU A 382 -0.06 7.50 -17.16
CA GLU A 382 -1.47 7.31 -16.78
C GLU A 382 -2.12 6.21 -17.63
N CYS A 383 -1.86 6.22 -18.94
CA CYS A 383 -2.33 5.19 -19.87
C CYS A 383 -1.80 3.80 -19.49
N PHE A 384 -0.52 3.67 -19.15
CA PHE A 384 0.09 2.42 -18.71
C PHE A 384 -0.55 1.93 -17.41
N VAL A 385 -0.63 2.79 -16.39
CA VAL A 385 -1.20 2.46 -15.08
C VAL A 385 -2.63 1.93 -15.24
N MET A 386 -3.50 2.68 -15.92
CA MET A 386 -4.91 2.29 -16.07
C MET A 386 -5.08 1.02 -16.90
N GLN A 387 -4.30 0.86 -17.98
CA GLN A 387 -4.40 -0.34 -18.81
C GLN A 387 -3.84 -1.60 -18.13
N ILE A 388 -2.75 -1.49 -17.34
CA ILE A 388 -2.21 -2.61 -16.56
C ILE A 388 -3.20 -3.05 -15.49
N ILE A 389 -3.82 -2.10 -14.79
CA ILE A 389 -4.88 -2.42 -13.82
C ILE A 389 -6.02 -3.18 -14.49
N MET A 390 -6.51 -2.70 -15.64
CA MET A 390 -7.59 -3.35 -16.37
C MET A 390 -7.21 -4.75 -16.84
N ALA A 391 -5.98 -4.93 -17.32
CA ALA A 391 -5.50 -6.21 -17.83
C ALA A 391 -5.25 -7.25 -16.73
N ALA A 392 -4.83 -6.82 -15.54
CA ALA A 392 -4.66 -7.70 -14.39
C ALA A 392 -6.00 -8.05 -13.71
N ALA A 393 -7.06 -7.27 -13.98
CA ALA A 393 -8.33 -7.37 -13.28
C ALA A 393 -8.98 -8.77 -13.31
N PRO A 394 -9.00 -9.52 -14.44
CA PRO A 394 -9.57 -10.87 -14.47
C PRO A 394 -8.84 -11.86 -13.55
N ASP A 395 -7.51 -11.86 -13.56
CA ASP A 395 -6.69 -12.73 -12.71
C ASP A 395 -6.87 -12.38 -11.22
N VAL A 396 -7.01 -11.08 -10.93
CA VAL A 396 -7.23 -10.56 -9.58
C VAL A 396 -8.64 -10.91 -9.06
N LEU A 397 -9.67 -10.89 -9.91
CA LEU A 397 -11.02 -11.33 -9.54
C LEU A 397 -11.13 -12.86 -9.41
N GLY A 398 -10.35 -13.59 -10.20
CA GLY A 398 -10.32 -15.06 -10.21
C GLY A 398 -11.66 -15.68 -10.63
N SER A 399 -11.82 -16.99 -10.37
CA SER A 399 -13.05 -17.76 -10.65
C SER A 399 -14.24 -17.41 -9.74
N GLN A 400 -14.13 -16.36 -8.91
CA GLN A 400 -15.15 -15.96 -7.96
C GLN A 400 -16.41 -15.41 -8.65
N PHE A 401 -16.31 -14.98 -9.91
CA PHE A 401 -17.41 -14.42 -10.67
C PHE A 401 -17.72 -15.26 -11.91
N THR A 402 -19.01 -15.60 -12.08
CA THR A 402 -19.53 -16.30 -13.26
C THR A 402 -19.60 -15.40 -14.51
N ASP A 403 -19.70 -14.08 -14.31
CA ASP A 403 -19.64 -13.07 -15.38
C ASP A 403 -18.65 -11.95 -15.01
N VAL A 404 -17.37 -12.24 -15.26
CA VAL A 404 -16.24 -11.32 -15.03
C VAL A 404 -16.41 -10.01 -15.81
N THR A 405 -17.00 -10.06 -17.01
CA THR A 405 -17.19 -8.87 -17.86
C THR A 405 -18.14 -7.87 -17.21
N LYS A 406 -19.29 -8.35 -16.71
CA LYS A 406 -20.24 -7.51 -15.99
C LYS A 406 -19.65 -6.95 -14.70
N ALA A 407 -18.91 -7.78 -13.96
CA ALA A 407 -18.24 -7.35 -12.73
C ALA A 407 -17.22 -6.21 -12.96
N LEU A 408 -16.54 -6.20 -14.12
CA LEU A 408 -15.56 -5.18 -14.48
C LEU A 408 -16.14 -3.92 -15.12
N THR A 409 -17.43 -3.91 -15.46
CA THR A 409 -18.06 -2.78 -16.17
C THR A 409 -17.90 -1.45 -15.43
N PRO A 410 -18.13 -1.34 -14.10
CA PRO A 410 -17.94 -0.08 -13.39
C PRO A 410 -16.51 0.47 -13.51
N LEU A 411 -15.51 -0.42 -13.43
CA LEU A 411 -14.09 -0.05 -13.56
C LEU A 411 -13.77 0.38 -15.01
N ALA A 412 -14.26 -0.37 -16.00
CA ALA A 412 -14.09 -0.04 -17.40
C ALA A 412 -14.70 1.33 -17.74
N ASP A 413 -15.90 1.64 -17.24
CA ASP A 413 -16.55 2.94 -17.44
C ASP A 413 -15.76 4.07 -16.79
N LYS A 414 -15.26 3.86 -15.56
CA LYS A 414 -14.41 4.85 -14.90
C LYS A 414 -13.13 5.11 -15.68
N PHE A 415 -12.50 4.09 -16.25
CA PHE A 415 -11.33 4.26 -17.11
C PHE A 415 -11.65 4.99 -18.42
N ARG A 416 -12.79 4.69 -19.07
CA ARG A 416 -13.22 5.46 -20.25
C ARG A 416 -13.39 6.94 -19.94
N GLN A 417 -13.93 7.28 -18.77
CA GLN A 417 -14.07 8.67 -18.33
C GLN A 417 -12.71 9.32 -18.05
N LEU A 418 -11.83 8.65 -17.30
CA LEU A 418 -10.51 9.18 -16.93
C LEU A 418 -9.56 9.33 -18.13
N LEU A 419 -9.68 8.45 -19.12
CA LEU A 419 -8.87 8.46 -20.35
C LEU A 419 -9.50 9.27 -21.48
N ALA A 420 -10.66 9.89 -21.27
CA ALA A 420 -11.32 10.69 -22.29
C ALA A 420 -10.41 11.85 -22.73
N GLY A 421 -10.15 11.97 -24.03
CA GLY A 421 -9.29 13.01 -24.60
C GLY A 421 -7.78 12.76 -24.49
N LYS A 422 -7.34 11.64 -23.89
CA LYS A 422 -5.92 11.27 -23.79
C LYS A 422 -5.47 10.44 -24.97
N THR A 423 -4.18 10.56 -25.32
CA THR A 423 -3.58 9.74 -26.38
C THR A 423 -2.87 8.54 -25.77
N CYS A 424 -3.58 7.41 -25.67
CA CYS A 424 -3.03 6.19 -25.09
C CYS A 424 -2.57 5.16 -26.13
N PRO A 425 -1.28 4.76 -26.14
CA PRO A 425 -0.85 3.53 -26.80
C PRO A 425 -1.64 2.34 -26.26
N LYS A 426 -2.21 1.53 -27.14
CA LYS A 426 -3.07 0.40 -26.76
C LYS A 426 -2.24 -0.82 -26.38
N LEU A 427 -2.42 -1.33 -25.16
CA LEU A 427 -1.94 -2.65 -24.76
C LEU A 427 -2.79 -3.72 -25.45
N GLN A 428 -2.14 -4.57 -26.25
CA GLN A 428 -2.78 -5.73 -26.87
C GLN A 428 -2.90 -6.90 -25.89
N LYS A 429 -1.89 -7.10 -25.07
CA LYS A 429 -1.83 -8.15 -24.05
C LYS A 429 -0.87 -7.73 -22.94
N VAL A 430 -1.14 -8.18 -21.71
CA VAL A 430 -0.21 -8.10 -20.58
C VAL A 430 0.29 -9.50 -20.26
N ASN A 431 1.61 -9.65 -20.13
CA ASN A 431 2.23 -10.95 -19.87
C ASN A 431 2.23 -11.28 -18.36
N MET A 432 1.07 -11.67 -17.84
CA MET A 432 0.89 -12.01 -16.43
C MET A 432 1.71 -13.23 -15.97
N LYS A 433 2.20 -14.07 -16.90
CA LYS A 433 3.10 -15.19 -16.59
C LYS A 433 4.41 -14.76 -15.92
N LEU A 434 4.83 -13.52 -16.14
CA LEU A 434 6.02 -12.96 -15.49
C LEU A 434 5.85 -12.87 -13.96
N PHE A 435 4.62 -12.92 -13.45
CA PHE A 435 4.31 -12.88 -12.03
C PHE A 435 4.24 -14.27 -11.37
N GLU A 436 4.09 -15.36 -12.13
CA GLU A 436 3.95 -16.73 -11.60
C GLU A 436 5.14 -17.20 -10.75
N LYS A 437 6.31 -16.56 -10.91
CA LYS A 437 7.51 -16.83 -10.09
C LYS A 437 7.45 -16.25 -8.67
N PHE A 438 6.49 -15.37 -8.36
CA PHE A 438 6.36 -14.72 -7.05
C PHE A 438 5.30 -15.41 -6.21
N PRO A 439 5.65 -16.00 -5.05
CA PRO A 439 4.66 -16.66 -4.22
C PRO A 439 3.52 -15.74 -3.75
N GLY A 440 3.80 -14.46 -3.44
CA GLY A 440 2.74 -13.51 -3.06
C GLY A 440 1.77 -13.13 -4.17
N TYR A 441 2.10 -13.40 -5.44
CA TYR A 441 1.14 -13.30 -6.55
C TYR A 441 0.21 -14.52 -6.59
N ASN A 442 0.76 -15.71 -6.37
CA ASN A 442 0.01 -16.97 -6.47
C ASN A 442 -0.82 -17.28 -5.22
N GLU A 443 -0.38 -16.83 -4.05
CA GLU A 443 -1.03 -17.16 -2.78
C GLU A 443 -2.13 -16.14 -2.45
N SER A 444 -3.38 -16.59 -2.46
CA SER A 444 -4.50 -15.72 -2.09
C SER A 444 -4.53 -15.44 -0.58
N TYR A 445 -5.10 -14.30 -0.16
CA TYR A 445 -5.31 -13.94 1.25
C TYR A 445 -5.93 -15.09 2.08
N GLY A 446 -6.94 -15.78 1.55
CA GLY A 446 -7.65 -16.84 2.28
C GLY A 446 -6.91 -18.19 2.33
N SER A 447 -5.91 -18.40 1.47
CA SER A 447 -5.17 -19.67 1.38
C SER A 447 -3.93 -19.73 2.26
N TYR A 448 -3.40 -18.58 2.70
CA TYR A 448 -2.20 -18.55 3.53
C TYR A 448 -2.48 -19.12 4.94
N PRO A 449 -1.81 -20.20 5.37
CA PRO A 449 -2.09 -20.84 6.66
C PRO A 449 -1.81 -19.95 7.87
N GLY A 450 -0.92 -18.96 7.71
CA GLY A 450 -0.53 -18.03 8.77
C GLY A 450 -1.46 -16.84 8.98
N VAL A 451 -2.55 -16.71 8.20
CA VAL A 451 -3.51 -15.61 8.43
C VAL A 451 -4.19 -15.79 9.78
N SER A 452 -4.19 -14.71 10.57
CA SER A 452 -4.94 -14.62 11.81
C SER A 452 -6.45 -14.77 11.51
N LYS A 453 -7.00 -15.95 11.81
CA LYS A 453 -8.43 -16.25 11.60
C LYS A 453 -9.26 -15.65 12.74
N GLY A 454 -9.71 -14.41 12.60
CA GLY A 454 -10.74 -13.86 13.50
C GLY A 454 -11.11 -12.40 13.23
N PRO A 455 -12.36 -11.97 13.55
CA PRO A 455 -12.67 -10.56 13.72
C PRO A 455 -11.92 -10.06 14.97
N LEU A 456 -10.83 -9.31 14.76
CA LEU A 456 -10.04 -8.64 15.80
C LEU A 456 -9.68 -9.47 17.04
N ARG A 457 -9.44 -10.78 16.86
CA ARG A 457 -8.70 -11.58 17.84
C ARG A 457 -7.41 -12.06 17.22
N GLY A 458 -6.30 -11.44 17.64
CA GLY A 458 -4.96 -12.00 17.45
C GLY A 458 -3.92 -10.97 17.03
N VAL A 459 -3.48 -10.13 17.97
CA VAL A 459 -2.09 -10.13 18.46
C VAL A 459 -2.18 -9.74 19.93
N ILE A 460 -1.95 -10.69 20.85
CA ILE A 460 -1.58 -10.33 22.22
C ILE A 460 -0.18 -9.72 22.10
N GLU A 461 -0.04 -8.42 22.35
CA GLU A 461 1.24 -7.81 22.67
C GLU A 461 1.81 -8.56 23.89
N GLY A 462 2.97 -9.22 23.74
CA GLY A 462 3.57 -9.97 24.83
C GLY A 462 4.87 -10.70 24.47
N ILE A 463 5.97 -9.95 24.42
CA ILE A 463 7.32 -10.30 24.91
C ILE A 463 7.82 -11.73 24.62
N GLY A 464 8.86 -11.86 23.78
CA GLY A 464 9.78 -13.00 23.87
C GLY A 464 10.40 -13.46 22.56
N GLY A 465 11.42 -12.74 22.09
CA GLY A 465 12.45 -13.36 21.25
C GLY A 465 13.26 -14.37 22.07
N ILE A 466 13.80 -15.37 21.36
CA ILE A 466 14.88 -16.28 21.79
C ILE A 466 14.47 -17.40 22.77
N LEU A 467 14.14 -18.57 22.22
CA LEU A 467 14.55 -19.94 22.61
C LEU A 467 13.73 -20.89 21.71
N GLY A 468 14.26 -21.61 20.73
CA GLY A 468 15.44 -22.47 20.82
C GLY A 468 15.05 -23.82 21.42
N ARG A 469 14.60 -24.76 20.56
CA ARG A 469 14.45 -26.22 20.78
C ARG A 469 13.71 -26.65 22.05
N LEU A 470 12.59 -27.38 21.89
CA LEU A 470 12.49 -28.73 22.49
C LEU A 470 11.40 -29.57 21.79
N LEU A 471 11.92 -30.63 21.18
CA LEU A 471 11.37 -31.95 20.87
C LEU A 471 9.95 -32.32 21.33
N THR A 472 9.23 -32.88 20.35
CA THR A 472 8.28 -34.01 20.39
C THR A 472 8.23 -34.88 21.66
N THR A 473 7.02 -35.11 22.17
CA THR A 473 6.32 -36.39 22.48
C THR A 473 4.96 -35.98 23.10
N GLY A 474 3.79 -36.58 22.90
CA GLY A 474 3.41 -37.94 22.55
C GLY A 474 2.46 -38.47 23.65
N ASN A 475 1.23 -38.86 23.23
CA ASN A 475 0.21 -39.68 23.94
C ASN A 475 -0.75 -38.94 24.90
N LYS A 476 -2.06 -38.90 24.58
CA LYS A 476 -3.12 -39.92 24.83
C LYS A 476 -3.34 -40.16 26.33
N GLU A 477 -4.41 -39.58 26.88
CA GLU A 477 -5.71 -40.23 27.11
C GLU A 477 -6.84 -39.19 27.03
#